data_AF-A0ABD1PDD5-F1
#
_entry.id   AF-A0ABD1PDD5-F1
#
_cell.length_a   1.000
_cell.length_b   1.000
_cell.length_c   1.000
_cell.angle_alpha   90.00
_cell.angle_beta   90.00
_cell.angle_gamma   90.00
#
_symmetry.space_group_name_H-M   'P 1'
#
loop_
_entity.id
_entity.type
_entity.pdbx_description
1 polymer ?
#
loop_
_entity_poly.entity_id
_entity_poly.type
_entity_poly.pdbx_seq_one_letter_code
_entity_poly.pdbx_strand_id
1 'polypeptide(L)'
;MQLLPSSIEDVDTESNANINHPQEEFSPTAQLAVLQAQVAVSDKNERLKDFIARFNRATLEIKVLQMSCVITTMMSGTQSRPFMMSLSKNPSDMMHELLRKGDKYVDAEEAYFITKGMKYRKEPESNKR
;
A
#
# COMPACT_ATOMS: atom_id res chain seq x y z
N MET A 1 -65.76 28.93 -34.27
CA MET A 1 -64.34 29.31 -34.48
C MET A 1 -63.81 29.95 -33.22
N GLN A 2 -62.79 29.37 -32.62
CA GLN A 2 -61.70 30.06 -31.90
C GLN A 2 -60.55 29.06 -31.77
N LEU A 3 -59.36 29.51 -32.16
CA LEU A 3 -58.14 28.74 -32.41
C LEU A 3 -57.37 28.48 -31.11
N LEU A 4 -56.68 27.34 -31.05
CA LEU A 4 -55.59 27.07 -30.10
C LEU A 4 -54.45 28.09 -30.26
N PRO A 5 -53.67 28.28 -29.18
CA PRO A 5 -52.22 28.21 -29.34
C PRO A 5 -51.61 27.07 -28.53
N SER A 6 -50.60 26.48 -29.15
CA SER A 6 -49.70 25.42 -28.68
C SER A 6 -48.82 25.83 -27.50
N SER A 7 -48.54 24.91 -26.59
CA SER A 7 -47.19 24.76 -26.01
C SER A 7 -46.96 23.31 -25.63
N ILE A 8 -46.08 22.70 -26.41
CA ILE A 8 -45.35 21.48 -26.09
C ILE A 8 -44.46 21.83 -24.90
N GLU A 9 -44.58 21.11 -23.78
CA GLU A 9 -43.42 20.63 -23.04
C GLU A 9 -43.78 19.24 -22.52
N ASP A 10 -43.30 18.27 -23.27
CA ASP A 10 -42.97 16.92 -22.83
C ASP A 10 -42.08 17.06 -21.60
N VAL A 11 -42.65 16.91 -20.40
CA VAL A 11 -41.85 16.69 -19.20
C VAL A 11 -41.70 15.19 -19.09
N ASP A 12 -40.62 14.73 -19.71
CA ASP A 12 -40.01 13.44 -19.52
C ASP A 12 -40.12 13.04 -18.05
N THR A 13 -40.91 12.00 -17.78
CA THR A 13 -40.85 11.25 -16.54
C THR A 13 -39.56 10.43 -16.57
N GLU A 14 -38.41 11.12 -16.60
CA GLU A 14 -37.11 10.50 -16.53
C GLU A 14 -36.61 10.50 -15.08
N SER A 15 -36.24 9.29 -14.67
CA SER A 15 -35.22 9.06 -13.65
C SER A 15 -35.64 9.31 -12.20
N ASN A 16 -36.60 8.52 -11.72
CA ASN A 16 -36.41 7.94 -10.38
C ASN A 16 -35.45 6.74 -10.50
N ALA A 17 -34.22 7.01 -10.96
CA ALA A 17 -33.13 6.08 -10.78
C ALA A 17 -32.86 6.05 -9.28
N ASN A 18 -33.42 5.03 -8.65
CA ASN A 18 -33.10 4.60 -7.30
C ASN A 18 -31.58 4.66 -7.12
N ILE A 19 -31.08 5.67 -6.39
CA ILE A 19 -29.66 5.81 -6.04
C ILE A 19 -29.31 4.78 -4.96
N ASN A 20 -29.70 3.53 -5.17
CA ASN A 20 -28.91 2.41 -4.72
C ASN A 20 -27.81 2.22 -5.76
N HIS A 21 -26.90 3.18 -5.80
CA HIS A 21 -25.60 2.92 -6.39
C HIS A 21 -24.93 1.97 -5.39
N PRO A 22 -24.75 0.66 -5.68
CA PRO A 22 -23.76 -0.08 -4.92
C PRO A 22 -22.46 0.66 -5.18
N GLN A 23 -21.89 1.29 -4.16
CA GLN A 23 -20.46 1.54 -4.18
C GLN A 23 -19.88 0.14 -4.43
N GLU A 24 -19.24 -0.07 -5.57
CA GLU A 24 -18.51 -1.31 -5.81
C GLU A 24 -17.38 -1.36 -4.77
N GLU A 25 -17.69 -1.80 -3.56
CA GLU A 25 -16.70 -2.27 -2.64
C GLU A 25 -16.08 -3.49 -3.32
N PHE A 26 -14.86 -3.32 -3.82
CA PHE A 26 -14.08 -4.43 -4.35
C PHE A 26 -14.16 -5.59 -3.34
N SER A 27 -14.53 -6.78 -3.81
CA SER A 27 -14.42 -8.00 -3.01
C SER A 27 -13.02 -8.06 -2.37
N PRO A 28 -12.86 -8.61 -1.14
CA PRO A 28 -11.54 -8.75 -0.53
C PRO A 28 -10.51 -9.41 -1.45
N THR A 29 -10.94 -10.35 -2.30
CA THR A 29 -10.09 -10.98 -3.33
C THR A 29 -9.62 -9.99 -4.39
N ALA A 30 -10.50 -9.11 -4.86
CA ALA A 30 -10.16 -8.06 -5.82
C ALA A 30 -9.23 -7.00 -5.19
N GLN A 31 -9.50 -6.60 -3.95
CA GLN A 31 -8.60 -5.69 -3.20
C GLN A 31 -7.20 -6.27 -3.05
N LEU A 32 -7.11 -7.56 -2.68
CA LEU A 32 -5.83 -8.26 -2.55
C LEU A 32 -5.08 -8.30 -3.89
N ALA A 33 -5.76 -8.67 -4.98
CA ALA A 33 -5.15 -8.73 -6.30
C ALA A 33 -4.63 -7.38 -6.77
N VAL A 34 -5.42 -6.30 -6.60
CA VAL A 34 -5.01 -4.94 -6.96
C VAL A 34 -3.83 -4.48 -6.13
N LEU A 35 -3.87 -4.67 -4.80
CA LEU A 35 -2.78 -4.26 -3.93
C LEU A 35 -1.49 -5.03 -4.25
N GLN A 36 -1.57 -6.34 -4.47
CA GLN A 36 -0.43 -7.16 -4.87
C GLN A 36 0.17 -6.74 -6.21
N ALA A 37 -0.66 -6.42 -7.20
CA ALA A 37 -0.20 -5.93 -8.50
C ALA A 37 0.57 -4.61 -8.36
N GLN A 38 0.09 -3.69 -7.51
CA GLN A 38 0.71 -2.38 -7.29
C GLN A 38 2.01 -2.45 -6.48
N VAL A 39 2.14 -3.41 -5.55
CA VAL A 39 3.35 -3.56 -4.72
C VAL A 39 4.33 -4.60 -5.26
N ALA A 40 4.04 -5.22 -6.41
CA ALA A 40 4.83 -6.28 -7.00
C ALA A 40 6.34 -5.93 -6.99
N VAL A 41 7.13 -6.91 -6.59
CA VAL A 41 8.57 -6.79 -6.39
C VAL A 41 9.22 -6.19 -7.63
N SER A 42 9.84 -5.02 -7.47
CA SER A 42 10.52 -4.33 -8.58
C SER A 42 11.95 -4.84 -8.83
N ASP A 43 12.64 -5.38 -7.81
CA ASP A 43 14.00 -5.93 -7.91
C ASP A 43 14.21 -7.03 -6.84
N LYS A 44 15.03 -8.06 -7.12
CA LYS A 44 15.42 -9.15 -6.18
C LYS A 44 16.29 -8.67 -5.00
N ASN A 45 16.78 -7.44 -5.05
CA ASN A 45 17.63 -6.83 -4.04
C ASN A 45 17.02 -5.54 -3.47
N GLU A 46 15.70 -5.41 -3.58
CA GLU A 46 14.96 -4.26 -3.07
C GLU A 46 15.21 -4.06 -1.56
N ARG A 47 15.54 -2.82 -1.18
CA ARG A 47 15.70 -2.41 0.22
C ARG A 47 14.33 -2.30 0.87
N LEU A 48 14.27 -2.58 2.17
CA LEU A 48 12.99 -2.55 2.89
C LEU A 48 12.33 -1.17 2.83
N LYS A 49 13.12 -0.08 2.86
CA LYS A 49 12.59 1.28 2.77
C LYS A 49 11.87 1.58 1.46
N ASP A 50 12.40 1.07 0.35
CA ASP A 50 11.85 1.30 -0.98
C ASP A 50 10.54 0.51 -1.13
N PHE A 51 10.52 -0.70 -0.60
CA PHE A 51 9.31 -1.52 -0.50
C PHE A 51 8.22 -0.83 0.34
N ILE A 52 8.55 -0.36 1.55
CA ILE A 52 7.59 0.31 2.44
C ILE A 52 7.03 1.58 1.79
N ALA A 53 7.86 2.37 1.11
CA ALA A 53 7.40 3.55 0.39
C ALA A 53 6.40 3.21 -0.73
N ARG A 54 6.68 2.17 -1.53
CA ARG A 54 5.77 1.72 -2.59
C ARG A 54 4.49 1.12 -2.02
N PHE A 55 4.59 0.34 -0.95
CA PHE A 55 3.44 -0.20 -0.23
C PHE A 55 2.51 0.91 0.28
N ASN A 56 3.07 1.92 0.94
CA ASN A 56 2.29 3.05 1.45
C ASN A 56 1.55 3.77 0.33
N ARG A 57 2.24 4.06 -0.78
CA ARG A 57 1.60 4.67 -1.96
C ARG A 57 0.44 3.83 -2.48
N ALA A 58 0.63 2.52 -2.64
CA ALA A 58 -0.42 1.61 -3.12
C ALA A 58 -1.65 1.60 -2.18
N THR A 59 -1.44 1.66 -0.87
CA THR A 59 -2.55 1.69 0.10
C THR A 59 -3.36 2.98 0.08
N LEU A 60 -2.76 4.11 -0.35
CA LEU A 60 -3.46 5.39 -0.47
C LEU A 60 -4.34 5.47 -1.71
N GLU A 61 -4.07 4.63 -2.73
CA GLU A 61 -4.82 4.59 -3.99
C GLU A 61 -6.14 3.79 -3.86
N ILE A 62 -6.31 3.02 -2.78
CA ILE A 62 -7.47 2.13 -2.56
C ILE A 62 -8.33 2.66 -1.40
N LYS A 63 -9.57 3.07 -1.71
CA LYS A 63 -10.48 3.77 -0.78
C LYS A 63 -10.86 2.95 0.47
N VAL A 64 -11.04 1.64 0.33
CA VAL A 64 -11.38 0.72 1.42
C VAL A 64 -10.50 -0.52 1.30
N LEU A 65 -9.71 -0.80 2.34
CA LEU A 65 -8.80 -1.94 2.39
C LEU A 65 -9.08 -2.80 3.62
N GLN A 66 -9.36 -4.08 3.39
CA GLN A 66 -9.41 -5.07 4.46
C GLN A 66 -8.01 -5.30 5.02
N MET A 67 -7.87 -5.23 6.35
CA MET A 67 -6.59 -5.36 7.04
C MET A 67 -5.90 -6.72 6.74
N SER A 68 -6.68 -7.79 6.56
CA SER A 68 -6.16 -9.09 6.14
C SER A 68 -5.46 -9.04 4.78
N CYS A 69 -6.00 -8.29 3.81
CA CYS A 69 -5.39 -8.09 2.50
C CYS A 69 -4.10 -7.27 2.61
N VAL A 70 -4.10 -6.24 3.45
CA VAL A 70 -2.92 -5.39 3.75
C VAL A 70 -1.78 -6.24 4.32
N ILE A 71 -2.03 -7.02 5.37
CA ILE A 71 -1.02 -7.88 6.02
C ILE A 71 -0.51 -8.95 5.06
N THR A 72 -1.42 -9.63 4.35
CA THR A 72 -1.07 -10.66 3.37
C THR A 72 -0.14 -10.10 2.30
N THR A 73 -0.48 -8.93 1.77
CA THR A 73 0.32 -8.27 0.73
C THR A 73 1.68 -7.82 1.25
N MET A 74 1.74 -7.27 2.46
CA MET A 74 3.01 -6.90 3.09
C MET A 74 3.93 -8.12 3.27
N MET A 75 3.40 -9.24 3.79
CA MET A 75 4.17 -10.46 4.01
C MET A 75 4.65 -11.09 2.71
N SER A 76 3.82 -11.12 1.67
CA SER A 76 4.19 -11.71 0.38
C SER A 76 5.09 -10.80 -0.47
N GLY A 77 4.98 -9.49 -0.29
CA GLY A 77 5.72 -8.49 -1.10
C GLY A 77 7.12 -8.18 -0.56
N THR A 78 7.35 -8.30 0.75
CA THR A 78 8.63 -7.94 1.34
C THR A 78 9.72 -9.01 1.10
N GLN A 79 10.95 -8.56 0.84
CA GLN A 79 12.12 -9.42 0.77
C GLN A 79 12.86 -9.56 2.11
N SER A 80 12.53 -8.70 3.07
CA SER A 80 13.17 -8.72 4.38
C SER A 80 12.64 -9.89 5.22
N ARG A 81 13.40 -10.98 5.25
CA ARG A 81 13.08 -12.17 6.04
C ARG A 81 12.85 -11.86 7.53
N PRO A 82 13.68 -11.03 8.20
CA PRO A 82 13.44 -10.67 9.60
C PRO A 82 12.12 -9.92 9.81
N PHE A 83 11.76 -9.04 8.87
CA PHE A 83 10.50 -8.30 8.92
C PHE A 83 9.29 -9.23 8.69
N MET A 84 9.32 -10.06 7.64
CA MET A 84 8.29 -11.06 7.36
C MET A 84 8.04 -11.99 8.56
N MET A 85 9.11 -12.50 9.19
CA MET A 85 8.98 -13.34 10.40
C MET A 85 8.34 -12.58 11.56
N SER A 86 8.61 -11.27 11.69
CA SER A 86 8.02 -10.42 12.74
C SER A 86 6.52 -10.22 12.55
N LEU A 87 6.09 -10.06 11.29
CA LEU A 87 4.68 -9.97 10.91
C LEU A 87 3.94 -11.27 11.18
N SER A 88 4.56 -12.41 10.83
CA SER A 88 3.96 -13.73 11.06
C SER A 88 3.80 -14.06 12.54
N LYS A 89 4.75 -13.66 13.40
CA LYS A 89 4.69 -13.94 14.85
C LYS A 89 3.70 -13.05 15.59
N ASN A 90 3.66 -11.78 15.21
CA ASN A 90 2.83 -10.76 15.85
C ASN A 90 2.14 -9.96 14.73
N PRO A 91 1.03 -10.46 14.16
CA PRO A 91 0.28 -9.70 13.18
C PRO A 91 -0.26 -8.42 13.83
N SER A 92 -0.31 -7.34 13.07
CA SER A 92 -0.84 -6.06 13.53
C SER A 92 -2.31 -5.94 13.18
N ASP A 93 -3.14 -5.45 14.09
CA ASP A 93 -4.59 -5.32 13.87
C ASP A 93 -4.96 -4.00 13.18
N MET A 94 -4.04 -3.04 13.18
CA MET A 94 -4.26 -1.69 12.64
C MET A 94 -3.12 -1.24 11.72
N MET A 95 -3.47 -0.46 10.68
CA MET A 95 -2.52 0.05 9.69
C MET A 95 -1.35 0.82 10.34
N HIS A 96 -1.63 1.71 11.30
CA HIS A 96 -0.58 2.52 11.93
C HIS A 96 0.44 1.68 12.71
N GLU A 97 0.01 0.59 13.35
CA GLU A 97 0.91 -0.34 14.06
C GLU A 97 1.80 -1.09 13.07
N LEU A 98 1.19 -1.53 11.97
CA LEU A 98 1.87 -2.22 10.89
C LEU A 98 2.94 -1.33 10.24
N LEU A 99 2.63 -0.06 9.97
CA LEU A 99 3.57 0.92 9.42
C LEU A 99 4.71 1.24 10.40
N ARG A 100 4.39 1.49 11.68
CA ARG A 100 5.40 1.71 12.72
C ARG A 100 6.37 0.54 12.83
N LYS A 101 5.89 -0.68 12.63
CA LYS A 101 6.73 -1.88 12.60
C LYS A 101 7.62 -1.88 11.37
N GLY A 102 7.10 -1.49 10.20
CA GLY A 102 7.89 -1.26 8.99
C GLY A 102 9.06 -0.31 9.24
N ASP A 103 8.77 0.88 9.78
CA ASP A 103 9.79 1.91 10.08
C ASP A 103 10.90 1.37 10.99
N LYS A 104 10.54 0.66 12.07
CA LYS A 104 11.51 0.05 12.98
C LYS A 104 12.48 -0.91 12.25
N TYR A 105 11.98 -1.67 11.28
CA TYR A 105 12.83 -2.60 10.53
C TYR A 105 13.63 -1.90 9.42
N VAL A 106 13.12 -0.80 8.87
CA VAL A 106 13.89 0.09 7.99
C VAL A 106 15.09 0.64 8.74
N ASP A 107 14.89 1.21 9.94
CA ASP A 107 15.96 1.74 10.77
C ASP A 107 17.01 0.67 11.09
N ALA A 108 16.56 -0.55 11.42
CA ALA A 108 17.45 -1.68 11.71
C ALA A 108 18.27 -2.10 10.49
N GLU A 109 17.66 -2.13 9.30
CA GLU A 109 18.34 -2.42 8.04
C GLU A 109 19.38 -1.34 7.71
N GLU A 110 18.99 -0.05 7.80
CA GLU A 110 19.90 1.06 7.53
C GLU A 110 21.09 1.08 8.49
N ALA A 111 20.86 0.87 9.80
CA ALA A 111 21.93 0.74 10.79
C ALA A 111 22.89 -0.43 10.47
N TYR A 112 22.37 -1.57 10.01
CA TYR A 112 23.20 -2.70 9.57
C TYR A 112 24.11 -2.31 8.40
N PHE A 113 23.61 -1.58 7.41
CA PHE A 113 24.41 -1.17 6.27
C PHE A 113 25.44 -0.08 6.61
N ILE A 114 25.09 0.88 7.46
CA ILE A 114 26.04 1.89 7.95
C ILE A 114 27.19 1.22 8.70
N THR A 115 26.88 0.32 9.64
CA THR A 115 27.91 -0.37 10.44
C THR A 115 28.76 -1.32 9.58
N LYS A 116 28.19 -1.99 8.57
CA LYS A 116 28.97 -2.78 7.62
C LYS A 116 29.87 -1.91 6.75
N GLY A 117 29.39 -0.79 6.24
CA GLY A 117 30.19 0.19 5.49
C GLY A 117 31.34 0.76 6.32
N MET A 118 31.11 1.06 7.61
CA MET A 118 32.15 1.49 8.55
C MET A 118 33.19 0.40 8.81
N LYS A 119 32.82 -0.89 8.84
CA LYS A 119 33.79 -1.99 9.00
C LYS A 119 34.78 -2.11 7.84
N TYR A 120 34.41 -1.68 6.63
CA TYR A 120 35.30 -1.62 5.46
C TYR A 120 36.05 -0.29 5.34
N ARG A 121 35.58 0.77 6.01
CA ARG A 121 36.30 2.04 6.21
C ARG A 121 37.14 1.97 7.50
N LYS A 122 38.09 1.04 7.59
CA LYS A 122 39.23 1.21 8.51
C LYS A 122 40.36 1.85 7.71
N GLU A 123 40.68 3.09 8.05
CA GLU A 123 41.84 3.81 7.55
C GLU A 123 43.11 2.95 7.72
N PRO A 124 44.04 2.88 6.74
CA PRO A 124 45.32 2.26 7.00
C PRO A 124 46.00 3.05 8.12
N GLU A 125 46.28 2.38 9.24
CA GLU A 125 47.08 2.92 10.33
C GLU A 125 48.38 3.48 9.75
N SER A 126 48.46 4.80 9.64
CA SER A 126 49.70 5.49 9.31
C SER A 126 50.60 5.43 10.54
N ASN A 127 51.33 4.33 10.65
CA ASN A 127 52.46 4.15 11.53
C ASN A 127 53.48 5.26 11.26
N LYS A 128 53.51 6.28 12.12
CA LYS A 128 54.56 7.30 12.10
C LYS A 128 55.51 7.02 13.27
N ARG A 129 56.70 6.60 12.87
CA ARG A 129 57.92 6.47 13.68
C ARG A 129 58.37 7.82 14.21
#